data_AF-A0A3B3RKH9-F1
#
_entry.id   AF-A0A3B3RKH9-F1
#
_cell.length_a   1.000
_cell.length_b   1.000
_cell.length_c   1.000
_cell.angle_alpha   90.00
_cell.angle_beta   90.00
_cell.angle_gamma   90.00
#
_symmetry.space_group_name_H-M   'P 1'
#
loop_
_entity.id
_entity.type
_entity.pdbx_description
1 polymer ?
#
loop_
_entity_poly.entity_id
_entity_poly.type
_entity_poly.pdbx_seq_one_letter_code
_entity_poly.pdbx_strand_id
1 'polypeptide(L)'
;MNSVPCLICLMYLFSIRKSLAVYELSYLINLRFRTFPYHSDIIFYLSPHGYRFRKACKIAHEHTEEVIKQRKEALKNERELGAEQKKRNLDFLDILLCATDEDQQGLSDEDIRAEVDTFMFEGHDTTASGISWIFYALAGHPEHQEKCRAEVMDVFKEKDTMEWDDLSKIPYTTMCIKECLRLYPPVPGTSRKLTKPMTFFDGRTLPEGMVIAKLKNRSSVDHCHRQSLTSVRGSKLYINFF
;
A
#
# COMPACT_ATOMS: atom_id res chain seq x y z
N MET A 1 -11.36 28.49 30.46
CA MET A 1 -12.13 27.31 30.02
C MET A 1 -11.29 26.58 28.99
N ASN A 2 -10.53 25.58 29.42
CA ASN A 2 -9.64 24.82 28.55
C ASN A 2 -10.46 23.73 27.86
N SER A 3 -10.68 23.88 26.56
CA SER A 3 -11.32 22.89 25.70
C SER A 3 -10.42 21.66 25.61
N VAL A 4 -10.65 20.67 26.48
CA VAL A 4 -10.05 19.34 26.34
C VAL A 4 -10.57 18.78 25.01
N PRO A 5 -9.71 18.51 24.01
CA PRO A 5 -10.19 17.95 22.76
C PRO A 5 -10.84 16.60 23.05
N CYS A 6 -12.09 16.44 22.62
CA CYS A 6 -12.87 15.21 22.76
C CYS A 6 -12.01 14.01 22.31
N LEU A 7 -12.07 12.88 23.03
CA LEU A 7 -11.33 11.64 22.70
C LEU A 7 -11.50 11.25 21.23
N ILE A 8 -12.70 11.49 20.67
CA ILE A 8 -13.00 11.30 19.25
C ILE A 8 -12.13 12.22 18.38
N CYS A 9 -12.05 13.51 18.70
CA CYS A 9 -11.22 14.48 17.97
C CYS A 9 -9.73 14.13 18.05
N LEU A 10 -9.26 13.63 19.19
CA LEU A 10 -7.89 13.13 19.36
C LEU A 10 -7.62 11.88 18.52
N MET A 11 -8.56 10.92 18.47
CA MET A 11 -8.46 9.73 17.62
C MET A 11 -8.47 10.09 16.13
N TYR A 12 -9.33 11.02 15.71
CA TYR A 12 -9.35 11.54 14.34
C TYR A 12 -8.05 12.27 13.97
N LEU A 13 -7.54 13.14 14.86
CA LEU A 13 -6.26 13.83 14.65
C LEU A 13 -5.09 12.85 14.57
N PHE A 14 -5.11 11.78 15.37
CA PHE A 14 -4.10 10.72 15.32
C PHE A 14 -4.18 9.93 14.01
N SER A 15 -5.38 9.59 13.55
CA SER A 15 -5.61 8.94 12.26
C SER A 15 -5.15 9.82 11.08
N ILE A 16 -5.49 11.11 11.10
CA ILE A 16 -5.10 12.07 10.06
C ILE A 16 -3.58 12.24 10.02
N ARG A 17 -2.93 12.32 11.19
CA ARG A 17 -1.47 12.44 11.27
C ARG A 17 -0.75 11.24 10.66
N LYS A 18 -1.30 10.03 10.84
CA LYS A 18 -0.76 8.79 10.26
C LYS A 18 -0.89 8.79 8.73
N SER A 19 -2.09 9.07 8.20
CA SER A 19 -2.30 9.17 6.76
C SER A 19 -1.43 10.24 6.12
N LEU A 20 -1.23 11.38 6.80
CA LEU A 20 -0.34 12.43 6.34
C LEU A 20 1.13 11.98 6.32
N ALA A 21 1.58 11.21 7.32
CA ALA A 21 2.94 10.67 7.33
C ALA A 21 3.19 9.72 6.16
N VAL A 22 2.22 8.85 5.83
CA VAL A 22 2.28 7.95 4.69
C VAL A 22 2.33 8.70 3.35
N TYR A 23 1.48 9.72 3.19
CA TYR A 23 1.49 10.58 2.01
C TYR A 23 2.83 11.31 1.86
N GLU A 24 3.35 11.84 2.97
CA GLU A 24 4.64 12.52 3.03
C GLU A 24 5.79 11.59 2.64
N LEU A 25 5.80 10.35 3.14
CA LEU A 25 6.78 9.33 2.73
C LEU A 25 6.70 9.04 1.24
N SER A 26 5.50 8.82 0.71
CA SER A 26 5.27 8.56 -0.71
C SER A 26 5.77 9.71 -1.59
N TYR A 27 5.47 10.96 -1.18
CA TYR A 27 5.96 12.16 -1.85
C TYR A 27 7.49 12.26 -1.82
N LEU A 28 8.12 12.05 -0.67
CA LEU A 28 9.57 12.16 -0.51
C LEU A 28 10.33 11.05 -1.25
N ILE A 29 9.78 9.83 -1.30
CA ILE A 29 10.31 8.72 -2.11
C ILE A 29 10.24 9.09 -3.59
N ASN A 30 9.10 9.63 -4.04
CA ASN A 30 8.94 10.07 -5.43
C ASN A 30 9.91 11.22 -5.79
N LEU A 31 10.07 12.18 -4.88
CA LEU A 31 11.04 13.28 -5.03
C LEU A 31 12.47 12.74 -5.11
N ARG A 32 12.83 11.81 -4.23
CA ARG A 32 14.13 11.14 -4.22
C ARG A 32 14.39 10.39 -5.53
N PHE A 33 13.40 9.66 -6.03
CA PHE A 33 13.47 8.96 -7.31
C PHE A 33 13.76 9.92 -8.48
N ARG A 34 13.12 11.10 -8.50
CA ARG A 34 13.26 12.11 -9.57
C ARG A 34 14.49 13.00 -9.46
N THR A 35 15.07 13.15 -8.27
CA THR A 35 16.14 14.11 -8.01
C THR A 35 17.48 13.39 -7.95
N PHE A 36 18.27 13.48 -9.03
CA PHE A 36 19.54 12.74 -9.16
C PHE A 36 20.49 12.89 -7.95
N PRO A 37 20.73 14.10 -7.38
CA PRO A 37 21.54 14.21 -6.16
C PRO A 37 21.03 13.39 -4.96
N TYR A 38 19.71 13.15 -4.87
CA TYR A 38 19.09 12.39 -3.77
C TYR A 38 19.22 10.88 -3.94
N HIS A 39 19.79 10.40 -5.06
CA HIS A 39 20.10 8.98 -5.21
C HIS A 39 21.18 8.54 -4.21
N SER A 40 22.11 9.43 -3.86
CA SER A 40 23.05 9.20 -2.75
C SER A 40 22.35 9.34 -1.40
N ASP A 41 22.42 8.29 -0.58
CA ASP A 41 21.85 8.29 0.79
C ASP A 41 22.40 9.44 1.63
N ILE A 42 23.71 9.70 1.57
CA ILE A 42 24.37 10.73 2.36
C ILE A 42 23.76 12.10 2.04
N ILE A 43 23.64 12.43 0.75
CA ILE A 43 23.11 13.72 0.30
C ILE A 43 21.64 13.85 0.71
N PHE A 44 20.86 12.79 0.54
CA PHE A 44 19.45 12.81 0.91
C PHE A 44 19.26 13.00 2.42
N TYR A 45 19.94 12.22 3.26
CA TYR A 45 19.77 12.25 4.71
C TYR A 45 20.32 13.52 5.37
N LEU A 46 21.30 14.19 4.76
CA LEU A 46 21.77 15.51 5.21
C LEU A 46 20.84 16.65 4.79
N SER A 47 19.93 16.42 3.84
CA SER A 47 18.99 17.45 3.37
C SER A 47 17.78 17.66 4.31
N PRO A 48 17.08 18.80 4.22
CA PRO A 48 15.80 19.00 4.92
C PRO A 48 14.74 17.95 4.56
N HIS A 49 14.76 17.44 3.33
CA HIS A 49 13.87 16.36 2.87
C HIS A 49 14.18 15.04 3.58
N GLY A 50 15.46 14.71 3.78
CA GLY A 50 15.87 13.54 4.55
C GLY A 50 15.49 13.63 6.03
N TYR A 51 15.55 14.83 6.62
CA TYR A 51 15.04 15.06 7.97
C TYR A 51 13.53 14.80 8.06
N ARG A 52 12.74 15.34 7.13
CA ARG A 52 11.28 15.09 7.05
C ARG A 52 10.98 13.61 6.84
N PHE A 53 11.74 12.93 5.99
CA PHE A 53 11.61 11.51 5.72
C PHE A 53 11.80 10.69 7.00
N ARG A 54 12.91 10.90 7.74
CA ARG A 54 13.14 10.20 9.02
C ARG A 54 12.05 10.47 10.05
N LYS A 55 11.56 11.72 10.13
CA LYS A 55 10.45 12.08 11.02
C LYS A 55 9.16 11.34 10.66
N ALA A 56 8.85 11.23 9.37
CA ALA A 56 7.68 10.51 8.89
C ALA A 56 7.81 8.99 9.09
N CYS A 57 9.00 8.41 8.83
CA CYS A 57 9.29 7.00 9.13
C CYS A 57 9.08 6.71 10.62
N LYS A 58 9.57 7.59 11.50
CA LYS A 58 9.39 7.43 12.95
C LYS A 58 7.90 7.35 13.33
N ILE A 59 7.06 8.22 12.77
CA ILE A 59 5.61 8.21 13.02
C ILE A 59 4.97 6.90 12.50
N ALA A 60 5.42 6.39 11.35
CA ALA A 60 4.94 5.13 10.80
C ALA A 60 5.32 3.95 11.70
N HIS A 61 6.59 3.85 12.11
CA HIS A 61 7.07 2.78 12.99
C HIS A 61 6.43 2.83 14.38
N GLU A 62 6.26 4.03 14.97
CA GLU A 62 5.55 4.19 16.26
C GLU A 62 4.15 3.57 16.18
N HIS A 63 3.44 3.74 15.06
CA HIS A 63 2.12 3.16 14.89
C HIS A 63 2.16 1.63 14.78
N THR A 64 3.07 1.07 13.99
CA THR A 64 3.13 -0.38 13.79
C THR A 64 3.61 -1.11 15.03
N GLU A 65 4.55 -0.53 15.77
CA GLU A 65 4.97 -1.00 17.10
C GLU A 65 3.80 -1.02 18.09
N GLU A 66 2.97 0.03 18.13
CA GLU A 66 1.76 0.07 18.96
C GLU A 66 0.78 -1.07 18.62
N VAL A 67 0.54 -1.31 17.33
CA VAL A 67 -0.37 -2.37 16.85
C VAL A 67 0.16 -3.76 17.23
N ILE A 68 1.45 -4.00 17.01
CA ILE A 68 2.11 -5.27 17.36
C ILE A 68 2.03 -5.49 18.88
N LYS A 69 2.32 -4.46 19.68
CA LYS A 69 2.26 -4.54 21.14
C LYS A 69 0.85 -4.87 21.63
N GLN A 70 -0.15 -4.14 21.16
CA GLN A 70 -1.55 -4.38 21.53
C GLN A 70 -1.99 -5.80 21.17
N ARG A 71 -1.56 -6.32 20.02
CA ARG A 71 -1.90 -7.70 19.62
C ARG A 71 -1.18 -8.75 20.46
N LYS A 72 0.10 -8.57 20.76
CA LYS A 72 0.86 -9.45 21.67
C LYS A 72 0.20 -9.53 23.06
N GLU A 73 -0.24 -8.38 23.60
CA GLU A 73 -0.96 -8.32 24.89
C GLU A 73 -2.32 -9.03 24.82
N ALA A 74 -3.09 -8.83 23.75
CA ALA A 74 -4.37 -9.52 23.55
C ALA A 74 -4.20 -11.05 23.48
N LEU A 75 -3.20 -11.54 22.74
CA LEU A 75 -2.91 -12.97 22.63
C LEU A 75 -2.48 -13.58 23.97
N LYS A 76 -1.71 -12.84 24.78
CA LYS A 76 -1.34 -13.28 26.13
C LYS A 76 -2.57 -13.45 27.01
N ASN A 77 -3.48 -12.47 27.00
CA ASN A 77 -4.73 -12.52 27.77
C ASN A 77 -5.64 -13.68 27.29
N GLU A 78 -5.74 -13.90 25.98
CA GLU A 78 -6.51 -15.03 25.42
C GLU A 78 -5.97 -16.39 25.90
N ARG A 79 -4.64 -16.56 25.96
CA ARG A 79 -3.98 -17.77 26.49
C ARG A 79 -4.21 -17.95 27.99
N GLU A 80 -4.12 -16.88 28.78
CA GLU A 80 -4.36 -16.91 30.22
C GLU A 80 -5.82 -17.24 30.58
N LEU A 81 -6.77 -16.82 29.74
CA LEU A 81 -8.20 -17.13 29.90
C LEU A 81 -8.57 -18.56 29.46
N GLY A 82 -7.60 -19.38 29.04
CA GLY A 82 -7.85 -20.76 28.63
C GLY A 82 -8.76 -20.89 27.40
N ALA A 83 -8.85 -19.82 26.60
CA ALA A 83 -9.56 -19.91 25.33
C ALA A 83 -8.77 -20.86 24.43
N GLU A 84 -9.28 -22.09 24.27
CA GLU A 84 -8.77 -23.03 23.28
C GLU A 84 -8.60 -22.29 21.94
N GLN A 85 -7.46 -22.47 21.27
CA GLN A 85 -7.24 -22.13 19.87
C GLN A 85 -8.17 -23.00 18.99
N LYS A 86 -9.48 -22.90 19.18
CA LYS A 86 -10.52 -23.54 18.37
C LYS A 86 -10.43 -22.94 16.99
N LYS A 87 -9.71 -23.61 16.08
CA LYS A 87 -9.75 -23.43 14.61
C LYS A 87 -10.14 -22.00 14.20
N ARG A 88 -9.47 -20.99 14.76
CA ARG A 88 -9.71 -19.61 14.40
C ARG A 88 -8.90 -19.40 13.13
N ASN A 89 -9.54 -18.90 12.08
CA ASN A 89 -8.78 -18.41 10.93
C ASN A 89 -7.85 -17.34 11.48
N LEU A 90 -6.54 -17.59 11.39
CA LEU A 90 -5.53 -16.67 11.91
C LEU A 90 -5.53 -15.44 11.01
N ASP A 91 -5.57 -14.27 11.63
CA ASP A 91 -5.39 -13.01 10.92
C ASP A 91 -3.90 -12.87 10.53
N PHE A 92 -3.60 -12.02 9.55
CA PHE A 92 -2.24 -11.83 9.04
C PHE A 92 -1.19 -11.62 10.15
N LEU A 93 -1.47 -10.74 11.11
CA LEU A 93 -0.56 -10.47 12.22
C LEU A 93 -0.42 -11.66 13.17
N ASP A 94 -1.46 -12.47 13.34
CA ASP A 94 -1.37 -13.70 14.15
C ASP A 94 -0.48 -14.73 13.50
N ILE A 95 -0.55 -14.83 12.16
CA ILE A 95 0.34 -15.71 11.39
C ILE A 95 1.79 -15.28 11.61
N LEU A 96 2.12 -13.99 11.50
CA LEU A 96 3.49 -13.50 11.74
C LEU A 96 3.97 -13.77 13.18
N LEU A 97 3.10 -13.55 14.18
CA LEU A 97 3.44 -13.73 15.60
C LEU A 97 3.55 -15.20 16.00
N CYS A 98 2.90 -16.11 15.28
CA CYS A 98 2.93 -17.55 15.54
C CYS A 98 3.84 -18.31 14.55
N ALA A 99 4.38 -17.63 13.53
CA ALA A 99 5.24 -18.25 12.53
C ALA A 99 6.55 -18.69 13.18
N THR A 100 6.91 -19.95 12.96
CA THR A 100 8.19 -20.54 13.35
C THR A 100 8.77 -21.28 12.15
N ASP A 101 10.08 -21.24 11.99
CA ASP A 101 10.79 -22.02 10.97
C ASP A 101 10.90 -23.51 11.34
N GLU A 102 11.60 -24.29 10.50
CA GLU A 102 11.84 -25.72 10.71
C GLU A 102 12.65 -26.01 11.99
N ASP A 103 13.45 -25.06 12.46
CA ASP A 103 14.25 -25.10 13.68
C ASP A 103 13.48 -24.54 14.91
N GLN A 104 12.18 -24.28 14.77
CA GLN A 104 11.29 -23.66 15.76
C GLN A 104 11.68 -22.23 16.17
N GLN A 105 12.45 -21.53 15.35
CA GLN A 105 12.76 -20.12 15.56
C GLN A 105 11.67 -19.24 14.94
N GLY A 106 11.17 -18.30 15.73
CA GLY A 106 10.22 -17.30 15.24
C GLY A 106 10.90 -16.18 14.45
N LEU A 107 10.10 -15.36 13.78
CA LEU A 107 10.57 -14.12 13.16
C LEU A 107 11.12 -13.15 14.23
N SER A 108 12.14 -12.38 13.87
CA SER A 108 12.65 -11.31 14.73
C SER A 108 11.61 -10.18 14.87
N ASP A 109 11.69 -9.41 15.95
CA ASP A 109 10.78 -8.27 16.14
C ASP A 109 10.96 -7.22 15.03
N GLU A 110 12.17 -7.08 14.48
CA GLU A 110 12.46 -6.24 13.32
C GLU A 110 11.80 -6.74 12.04
N ASP A 111 11.85 -8.05 11.77
CA ASP A 111 11.23 -8.66 10.58
C ASP A 111 9.70 -8.57 10.66
N ILE A 112 9.12 -8.87 11.83
CA ILE A 112 7.68 -8.72 12.06
C ILE A 112 7.25 -7.28 11.83
N ARG A 113 8.00 -6.30 12.37
CA ARG A 113 7.69 -4.89 12.16
C ARG A 113 7.80 -4.51 10.68
N ALA A 114 8.82 -4.97 9.97
CA ALA A 114 9.00 -4.68 8.54
C ALA A 114 7.84 -5.22 7.69
N GLU A 115 7.37 -6.44 7.96
CA GLU A 115 6.22 -7.03 7.28
C GLU A 115 4.92 -6.28 7.62
N VAL A 116 4.72 -5.91 8.89
CA VAL A 116 3.55 -5.13 9.31
C VAL A 116 3.54 -3.72 8.68
N ASP A 117 4.69 -3.04 8.66
CA ASP A 117 4.88 -1.74 7.98
C ASP A 117 4.46 -1.84 6.51
N THR A 118 4.88 -2.92 5.84
CA THR A 118 4.55 -3.21 4.44
C THR A 118 3.05 -3.34 4.21
N PHE A 119 2.42 -4.27 4.92
CA PHE A 119 1.00 -4.57 4.70
C PHE A 119 0.08 -3.41 5.09
N MET A 120 0.43 -2.65 6.13
CA MET A 120 -0.33 -1.46 6.52
C MET A 120 -0.26 -0.35 5.47
N PHE A 121 0.89 -0.19 4.81
CA PHE A 121 1.02 0.75 3.70
C PHE A 121 0.27 0.26 2.45
N GLU A 122 0.57 -0.97 2.01
CA GLU A 122 0.07 -1.49 0.74
C GLU A 122 -1.44 -1.73 0.74
N GLY A 123 -2.00 -2.22 1.85
CA GLY A 123 -3.40 -2.61 1.96
C GLY A 123 -4.37 -1.42 1.98
N HIS A 124 -3.96 -0.28 2.55
CA HIS A 124 -4.86 0.87 2.74
C HIS A 124 -4.71 1.94 1.64
N ASP A 125 -3.49 2.36 1.32
CA ASP A 125 -3.29 3.51 0.40
C ASP A 125 -3.76 3.18 -1.02
N THR A 126 -3.43 1.97 -1.50
CA THR A 126 -3.81 1.53 -2.85
C THR A 126 -5.31 1.36 -3.02
N THR A 127 -6.00 0.85 -1.99
CA THR A 127 -7.45 0.64 -1.99
C THR A 127 -8.20 1.96 -1.85
N ALA A 128 -7.75 2.86 -0.96
CA ALA A 128 -8.31 4.20 -0.83
C ALA A 128 -8.23 5.01 -2.14
N SER A 129 -7.07 4.95 -2.81
CA SER A 129 -6.88 5.54 -4.13
C SER A 129 -7.81 4.91 -5.18
N GLY A 130 -7.90 3.57 -5.21
CA GLY A 130 -8.80 2.85 -6.11
C GLY A 130 -10.27 3.24 -5.92
N ILE A 131 -10.77 3.23 -4.69
CA ILE A 131 -12.16 3.62 -4.35
C ILE A 131 -12.43 5.07 -4.76
N SER A 132 -11.49 5.97 -4.50
CA SER A 132 -11.62 7.39 -4.87
C SER A 132 -11.78 7.56 -6.39
N TRP A 133 -10.96 6.86 -7.18
CA TRP A 133 -11.09 6.87 -8.64
C TRP A 133 -12.36 6.21 -9.15
N ILE A 134 -12.83 5.15 -8.48
CA ILE A 134 -14.10 4.48 -8.83
C ILE A 134 -15.26 5.45 -8.64
N PHE A 135 -15.34 6.14 -7.48
CA PHE A 135 -16.40 7.13 -7.27
C PHE A 135 -16.31 8.32 -8.22
N TYR A 136 -15.10 8.79 -8.51
CA TYR A 136 -14.89 9.83 -9.51
C TYR A 136 -15.40 9.39 -10.90
N ALA A 137 -15.05 8.18 -11.33
CA ALA A 137 -15.47 7.64 -12.62
C ALA A 137 -17.00 7.47 -12.69
N LEU A 138 -17.63 6.96 -11.63
CA LEU A 138 -19.08 6.79 -11.55
C LEU A 138 -19.81 8.14 -11.54
N ALA A 139 -19.31 9.13 -10.81
CA ALA A 139 -19.88 10.48 -10.81
C ALA A 139 -19.86 11.14 -12.20
N GLY A 140 -18.84 10.83 -13.01
CA GLY A 140 -18.76 11.26 -14.41
C GLY A 140 -19.65 10.48 -15.38
N HIS A 141 -20.17 9.31 -14.98
CA HIS A 141 -20.99 8.43 -15.81
C HIS A 141 -22.26 7.95 -15.07
N PRO A 142 -23.27 8.82 -14.92
CA PRO A 142 -24.47 8.53 -14.12
C PRO A 142 -25.22 7.27 -14.57
N GLU A 143 -25.17 6.94 -15.86
CA GLU A 143 -25.77 5.72 -16.42
C GLU A 143 -25.17 4.42 -15.84
N HIS A 144 -23.86 4.41 -15.61
CA HIS A 144 -23.16 3.27 -15.01
C HIS A 144 -23.36 3.26 -13.50
N GLN A 145 -23.37 4.44 -12.87
CA GLN A 145 -23.67 4.58 -11.45
C GLN A 145 -25.05 4.03 -11.09
N GLU A 146 -26.08 4.33 -11.89
CA GLU A 146 -27.44 3.85 -11.65
C GLU A 146 -27.54 2.33 -11.82
N LYS A 147 -26.88 1.76 -12.84
CA LYS A 147 -26.83 0.31 -13.03
C LYS A 147 -26.13 -0.41 -11.87
N CYS A 148 -24.97 0.10 -11.41
CA CYS A 148 -24.30 -0.45 -10.23
C CYS A 148 -25.17 -0.34 -8.98
N ARG A 149 -25.86 0.79 -8.78
CA ARG A 149 -26.79 0.98 -7.66
C ARG A 149 -27.93 -0.03 -7.71
N ALA A 150 -28.59 -0.18 -8.86
CA ALA A 150 -29.67 -1.15 -9.02
C ALA A 150 -29.20 -2.59 -8.76
N GLU A 151 -28.03 -2.97 -9.27
CA GLU A 151 -27.43 -4.29 -9.03
C GLU A 151 -27.16 -4.54 -7.54
N VAL A 152 -26.53 -3.58 -6.85
CA VAL A 152 -26.25 -3.71 -5.41
C VAL A 152 -27.56 -3.75 -4.61
N MET A 153 -28.55 -2.91 -4.94
CA MET A 153 -29.84 -2.89 -4.24
C MET A 153 -30.62 -4.20 -4.42
N ASP A 154 -30.56 -4.83 -5.60
CA ASP A 154 -31.19 -6.15 -5.84
C ASP A 154 -30.52 -7.27 -5.03
N VAL A 155 -29.23 -7.14 -4.72
CA VAL A 155 -28.53 -8.09 -3.84
C VAL A 155 -28.88 -7.87 -2.38
N PHE A 156 -28.96 -6.60 -1.93
CA PHE A 156 -29.34 -6.27 -0.56
C PHE A 156 -30.78 -6.69 -0.25
N LYS A 157 -31.75 -6.44 -1.13
CA LYS A 157 -33.19 -6.67 -0.89
C LYS A 157 -33.63 -6.14 0.49
N GLU A 158 -33.79 -7.02 1.47
CA GLU A 158 -34.18 -6.74 2.86
C GLU A 158 -33.03 -6.96 3.87
N LYS A 159 -31.83 -7.35 3.40
CA LYS A 159 -30.66 -7.50 4.26
C LYS A 159 -30.09 -6.12 4.63
N ASP A 160 -29.64 -5.97 5.87
CA ASP A 160 -28.91 -4.79 6.32
C ASP A 160 -27.40 -4.86 5.99
N THR A 161 -26.88 -6.05 5.72
CA THR A 161 -25.45 -6.30 5.49
C THR A 161 -25.21 -7.20 4.27
N MET A 162 -24.05 -7.02 3.63
CA MET A 162 -23.60 -7.85 2.51
C MET A 162 -22.72 -9.00 3.01
N GLU A 163 -23.03 -10.22 2.60
CA GLU A 163 -22.26 -11.42 2.95
C GLU A 163 -21.20 -11.75 1.89
N TRP A 164 -20.27 -12.65 2.20
CA TRP A 164 -19.17 -12.99 1.30
C TRP A 164 -19.67 -13.57 -0.04
N ASP A 165 -20.69 -14.44 0.00
CA ASP A 165 -21.28 -15.05 -1.20
C ASP A 165 -22.01 -14.04 -2.09
N ASP A 166 -22.47 -12.92 -1.53
CA ASP A 166 -23.19 -11.88 -2.25
C ASP A 166 -22.28 -11.10 -3.22
N LEU A 167 -20.96 -11.08 -2.99
CA LEU A 167 -19.98 -10.45 -3.89
C LEU A 167 -19.98 -11.08 -5.29
N SER A 168 -20.36 -12.35 -5.41
CA SER A 168 -20.47 -13.03 -6.71
C SER A 168 -21.67 -12.54 -7.54
N LYS A 169 -22.63 -11.88 -6.90
CA LYS A 169 -23.91 -11.42 -7.49
C LYS A 169 -23.86 -9.99 -8.02
N ILE A 170 -22.71 -9.32 -7.94
CA ILE A 170 -22.48 -7.95 -8.45
C ILE A 170 -21.48 -7.90 -9.64
N PRO A 171 -21.69 -8.68 -10.71
CA PRO A 171 -20.75 -8.76 -11.83
C PRO A 171 -20.58 -7.44 -12.60
N TYR A 172 -21.63 -6.64 -12.76
CA TYR A 172 -21.58 -5.36 -13.47
C TYR A 172 -20.75 -4.34 -12.70
N THR A 173 -20.96 -4.23 -11.40
CA THR A 173 -20.15 -3.41 -10.50
C THR A 173 -18.68 -3.83 -10.59
N THR A 174 -18.40 -5.14 -10.62
CA THR A 174 -17.04 -5.67 -10.83
C THR A 174 -16.45 -5.26 -12.19
N MET A 175 -17.25 -5.20 -13.26
CA MET A 175 -16.79 -4.70 -14.57
C MET A 175 -16.44 -3.21 -14.50
N CYS A 176 -17.26 -2.39 -13.85
CA CYS A 176 -16.97 -0.97 -13.67
C CYS A 176 -15.71 -0.73 -12.84
N ILE A 177 -15.50 -1.51 -11.77
CA ILE A 177 -14.26 -1.47 -10.98
C ILE A 177 -13.05 -1.80 -11.86
N LYS A 178 -13.11 -2.90 -12.63
CA LYS A 178 -12.01 -3.30 -13.52
C LYS A 178 -11.71 -2.24 -14.57
N GLU A 179 -12.74 -1.63 -15.16
CA GLU A 179 -12.57 -0.57 -16.15
C GLU A 179 -11.98 0.70 -15.54
N CYS A 180 -12.42 1.07 -14.34
CA CYS A 180 -11.80 2.16 -13.59
C CYS A 180 -10.32 1.88 -13.33
N LEU A 181 -9.95 0.68 -12.87
CA LEU A 181 -8.55 0.32 -12.62
C LEU A 181 -7.70 0.22 -13.90
N ARG A 182 -8.32 -0.01 -15.06
CA ARG A 182 -7.65 0.05 -16.38
C ARG A 182 -7.27 1.49 -16.74
N LEU A 183 -8.16 2.45 -16.46
CA LEU A 183 -7.97 3.87 -16.76
C LEU A 183 -7.13 4.59 -15.69
N TYR A 184 -7.39 4.30 -14.42
CA TYR A 184 -6.85 4.94 -13.23
C TYR A 184 -6.23 3.88 -12.28
N PRO A 185 -5.12 3.25 -12.67
CA PRO A 185 -4.46 2.27 -11.81
C PRO A 185 -3.85 2.97 -10.59
N PRO A 186 -4.16 2.56 -9.35
CA PRO A 186 -3.57 3.16 -8.14
C PRO A 186 -2.04 3.08 -8.13
N VAL A 187 -1.49 1.98 -8.66
CA VAL A 187 -0.05 1.80 -8.87
C VAL A 187 0.24 1.89 -10.38
N PRO A 188 0.79 3.01 -10.89
CA PRO A 188 0.95 3.28 -12.33
C PRO A 188 2.05 2.45 -13.01
N GLY A 189 2.99 1.91 -12.24
CA GLY A 189 4.05 1.06 -12.76
C GLY A 189 4.82 0.31 -11.68
N THR A 190 5.60 -0.67 -12.12
CA THR A 190 6.44 -1.51 -11.26
C THR A 190 7.82 -1.64 -11.88
N SER A 191 8.87 -1.59 -11.07
CA SER A 191 10.25 -1.81 -11.52
C SER A 191 10.78 -3.18 -11.12
N ARG A 192 11.72 -3.70 -11.92
CA ARG A 192 12.51 -4.90 -11.63
C ARG A 192 13.96 -4.66 -12.03
N LYS A 193 14.90 -5.18 -11.25
CA LYS A 193 16.31 -5.23 -11.63
C LYS A 193 16.61 -6.60 -12.22
N LEU A 194 17.21 -6.62 -13.41
CA LEU A 194 17.63 -7.86 -14.07
C LEU A 194 18.79 -8.50 -13.29
N THR A 195 18.60 -9.75 -12.88
CA THR A 195 19.65 -10.62 -12.33
C THR A 195 20.32 -11.48 -13.41
N LYS A 196 19.73 -11.55 -14.61
CA LYS A 196 20.27 -12.23 -15.79
C LYS A 196 19.89 -11.44 -17.05
N PRO A 197 20.65 -11.57 -18.16
CA PRO A 197 20.27 -10.98 -19.44
C PRO A 197 18.89 -11.48 -19.91
N MET A 198 18.14 -10.61 -20.59
CA MET A 198 16.79 -10.93 -21.07
C MET A 198 16.64 -10.51 -22.53
N THR A 199 16.14 -11.42 -23.37
CA THR A 199 15.87 -11.16 -24.79
C THR A 199 14.37 -11.04 -25.02
N PHE A 200 13.94 -9.96 -25.68
CA PHE A 200 12.56 -9.71 -26.05
C PHE A 200 12.16 -10.48 -27.32
N PHE A 201 10.86 -10.58 -27.57
CA PHE A 201 10.30 -11.25 -28.75
C PHE A 201 10.73 -10.61 -30.08
N ASP A 202 11.18 -9.36 -30.08
CA ASP A 202 11.68 -8.62 -31.24
C ASP A 202 13.19 -8.74 -31.45
N GLY A 203 13.87 -9.61 -30.68
CA GLY A 203 15.30 -9.88 -30.79
C GLY A 203 16.19 -8.90 -30.03
N ARG A 204 15.65 -7.85 -29.38
CA ARG A 204 16.44 -6.95 -28.54
C ARG A 204 16.81 -7.62 -27.21
N THR A 205 18.04 -7.42 -26.74
CA THR A 205 18.52 -7.97 -25.46
C THR A 205 18.90 -6.87 -24.48
N LEU A 206 18.51 -7.05 -23.22
CA LEU A 206 18.93 -6.23 -22.10
C LEU A 206 19.98 -6.97 -21.26
N PRO A 207 21.09 -6.30 -20.86
CA PRO A 207 22.11 -6.92 -20.04
C PRO A 207 21.66 -7.03 -18.59
N GLU A 208 22.33 -7.92 -17.85
CA GLU A 208 22.22 -8.03 -16.40
C GLU A 208 22.48 -6.67 -15.71
N GLY A 209 21.79 -6.42 -14.61
CA GLY A 209 21.97 -5.24 -13.78
C GLY A 209 21.13 -4.04 -14.21
N MET A 210 20.47 -4.08 -15.37
CA MET A 210 19.54 -3.03 -15.78
C MET A 210 18.23 -3.06 -14.98
N VAL A 211 17.67 -1.87 -14.75
CA VAL A 211 16.34 -1.70 -14.16
C VAL A 211 15.32 -1.51 -15.28
N ILE A 212 14.29 -2.34 -15.28
CA ILE A 212 13.16 -2.27 -16.20
C ILE A 212 11.95 -1.76 -15.43
N ALA A 213 11.28 -0.74 -15.97
CA ALA A 213 10.00 -0.27 -15.45
C ALA A 213 8.87 -0.70 -16.41
N LYS A 214 7.89 -1.42 -15.87
CA LYS A 214 6.62 -1.72 -16.55
C LYS A 214 5.60 -0.66 -16.16
N LEU A 215 5.12 0.11 -17.14
CA LEU A 215 4.05 1.09 -16.96
C LEU A 215 2.71 0.47 -17.36
N LYS A 216 1.63 0.75 -16.62
CA LYS A 216 0.33 0.11 -16.82
C LYS A 216 -0.53 0.75 -17.91
N ASN A 217 -0.43 2.06 -18.13
CA ASN A 217 -1.24 2.76 -19.15
C ASN A 217 -0.49 3.93 -19.79
N ARG A 218 -1.04 4.45 -20.90
CA ARG A 218 -0.42 5.54 -21.68
C ARG A 218 -0.31 6.85 -20.90
N SER A 219 -1.26 7.16 -20.02
CA SER A 219 -1.15 8.32 -19.12
C SER A 219 0.01 8.19 -18.13
N SER A 220 0.32 6.97 -17.66
CA SER A 220 1.54 6.69 -16.87
C SER A 220 2.80 6.83 -17.73
N VAL A 221 2.74 6.49 -19.03
CA VAL A 221 3.81 6.70 -20.00
C VAL A 221 4.04 8.19 -20.25
N ASP A 222 3.00 9.00 -20.40
CA ASP A 222 3.12 10.45 -20.61
C ASP A 222 3.62 11.16 -19.35
N HIS A 223 3.16 10.73 -18.17
CA HIS A 223 3.71 11.18 -16.88
C HIS A 223 5.19 10.82 -16.75
N CYS A 224 5.57 9.60 -17.14
CA CYS A 224 6.97 9.15 -17.13
C CYS A 224 7.82 9.86 -18.21
N HIS A 225 7.31 10.09 -19.42
CA HIS A 225 8.02 10.79 -20.51
C HIS A 225 8.27 12.27 -20.17
N ARG A 226 7.30 12.92 -19.53
CA ARG A 226 7.47 14.28 -19.00
C ARG A 226 8.54 14.33 -17.88
N GLN A 227 8.84 13.19 -17.26
CA GLN A 227 9.85 13.02 -16.20
C GLN A 227 11.20 12.49 -16.72
N SER A 228 11.25 11.79 -17.85
CA SER A 228 12.47 11.17 -18.38
C SER A 228 13.30 12.07 -19.30
N LEU A 229 12.78 13.26 -19.66
CA LEU A 229 13.56 14.27 -20.40
C LEU A 229 14.75 14.85 -19.59
N THR A 230 14.92 14.46 -18.32
CA THR A 230 16.05 14.88 -17.47
C THR A 230 17.02 13.76 -17.09
N SER A 231 16.90 12.51 -17.56
CA SER A 231 17.88 11.48 -17.19
C SER A 231 17.93 10.29 -18.14
N VAL A 232 18.89 10.31 -19.08
CA VAL A 232 19.46 9.09 -19.69
C VAL A 232 20.96 9.28 -19.86
N ARG A 233 21.73 8.88 -18.84
CA ARG A 233 23.04 8.22 -19.00
C ARG A 233 23.52 7.70 -17.64
N GLY A 234 23.50 6.38 -17.50
CA GLY A 234 24.37 5.63 -16.59
C GLY A 234 24.24 5.96 -15.10
N SER A 235 23.28 5.35 -14.42
CA SER A 235 23.35 5.22 -12.96
C SER A 235 22.63 3.94 -12.54
N LYS A 236 23.37 3.01 -11.95
CA LYS A 236 22.85 1.78 -11.35
C LYS A 236 21.97 2.20 -10.18
N LEU A 237 20.65 2.23 -10.35
CA LEU A 237 19.72 2.53 -9.27
C LEU A 237 19.15 1.23 -8.71
N TYR A 238 19.66 0.82 -7.55
CA TYR A 238 19.03 -0.23 -6.76
C TYR A 238 17.77 0.36 -6.14
N ILE A 239 16.61 -0.16 -6.52
CA ILE A 239 15.36 0.05 -5.81
C ILE A 239 15.05 -1.29 -5.18
N ASN A 240 15.58 -1.49 -3.97
CA ASN A 240 14.84 -2.33 -3.05
C ASN A 240 13.73 -1.44 -2.50
N PHE A 241 12.48 -1.76 -2.83
CA PHE A 241 11.50 -1.69 -1.76
C PHE A 241 11.94 -2.80 -0.81
N PHE A 242 12.21 -2.40 0.45
CA PHE A 242 12.85 -3.15 1.54
C PHE A 242 14.38 -3.01 1.64
#